data_AF-A0A6C0GK02-F1
#
_entry.id   AF-A0A6C0GK02-F1
#
_cell.length_a   1.000
_cell.length_b   1.000
_cell.length_c   1.000
_cell.angle_alpha   90.00
_cell.angle_beta   90.00
_cell.angle_gamma   90.00
#
_symmetry.space_group_name_H-M   'P 1'
#
loop_
_entity.id
_entity.type
_entity.pdbx_description
1 polymer ?
#
loop_
_entity_poly.entity_id
_entity_poly.type
_entity_poly.pdbx_seq_one_letter_code
_entity_poly.pdbx_strand_id
1 'polypeptide(L)'
;MNRSTGTYFGFINGLLSLIPIFPAWSIFPGAITAGILEKFIPCESSILMVGIMAFLISIIYAIAYYIKINQYESRNKENFKAQFRFFCLNQYILINTYLFISIVGINNCCYGDGQTAFGVIFSGPLASIMIFILGVIFDLVFRKRLSN
;
A
#
# COMPACT_ATOMS: atom_id res chain seq x y z
N MET A 1 -35.17 8.41 3.49
CA MET A 1 -33.88 7.84 3.94
C MET A 1 -33.27 7.06 2.77
N ASN A 2 -32.28 7.64 2.07
CA ASN A 2 -31.67 7.01 0.88
C ASN A 2 -30.59 6.01 1.28
N ARG A 3 -30.83 4.72 1.01
CA ARG A 3 -29.95 3.57 1.27
C ARG A 3 -28.74 3.44 0.31
N SER A 4 -28.56 4.33 -0.67
CA SER A 4 -27.55 4.15 -1.74
C SER A 4 -26.18 4.80 -1.50
N THR A 5 -25.99 5.59 -0.42
CA THR A 5 -24.75 6.36 -0.21
C THR A 5 -23.64 5.60 0.53
N GLY A 6 -23.92 4.43 1.11
CA GLY A 6 -22.92 3.60 1.78
C GLY A 6 -22.11 2.73 0.82
N THR A 7 -22.63 2.45 -0.39
CA THR A 7 -22.02 1.45 -1.28
C THR A 7 -20.70 1.87 -1.89
N TYR A 8 -20.47 3.17 -1.89
CA TYR A 8 -19.46 3.83 -2.69
C TYR A 8 -18.30 4.37 -1.86
N PHE A 9 -18.35 4.28 -0.53
CA PHE A 9 -17.40 5.01 0.29
C PHE A 9 -15.98 4.41 0.25
N GLY A 10 -15.80 3.14 0.64
CA GLY A 10 -14.51 2.46 0.51
C GLY A 10 -14.08 2.28 -0.94
N PHE A 11 -15.05 2.00 -1.83
CA PHE A 11 -14.81 1.82 -3.27
C PHE A 11 -14.33 3.10 -3.96
N ILE A 12 -15.04 4.22 -3.82
CA ILE A 12 -14.64 5.51 -4.43
C ILE A 12 -13.37 6.03 -3.78
N ASN A 13 -13.20 5.91 -2.45
CA ASN A 13 -11.96 6.40 -1.84
C ASN A 13 -10.74 5.52 -2.15
N GLY A 14 -10.95 4.21 -2.31
CA GLY A 14 -9.96 3.29 -2.85
C GLY A 14 -9.58 3.70 -4.27
N LEU A 15 -10.55 3.84 -5.18
CA LEU A 15 -10.33 4.31 -6.56
C LEU A 15 -9.68 5.69 -6.64
N LEU A 16 -10.09 6.65 -5.80
CA LEU A 16 -9.49 7.99 -5.75
C LEU A 16 -8.08 7.97 -5.14
N SER A 17 -7.75 6.99 -4.29
CA SER A 17 -6.37 6.73 -3.84
C SER A 17 -5.53 5.96 -4.88
N LEU A 18 -6.19 5.36 -5.88
CA LEU A 18 -5.59 4.66 -7.02
C LEU A 18 -5.38 5.58 -8.24
N ILE A 19 -5.83 6.85 -8.21
CA ILE A 19 -5.48 7.87 -9.20
C ILE A 19 -3.94 7.88 -9.30
N PRO A 20 -3.36 7.76 -10.50
CA PRO A 20 -2.03 7.21 -10.70
C PRO A 20 -0.98 8.12 -10.08
N ILE A 21 -0.64 7.82 -8.83
CA ILE A 21 0.62 8.23 -8.26
C ILE A 21 1.62 7.35 -8.99
N PHE A 22 2.24 7.95 -10.00
CA PHE A 22 3.25 7.36 -10.86
C PHE A 22 4.02 6.25 -10.14
N PRO A 23 4.10 5.01 -10.71
CA PRO A 23 4.77 3.87 -10.08
C PRO A 23 6.15 4.21 -9.52
N ALA A 24 6.86 5.13 -10.20
CA ALA A 24 8.13 5.68 -9.77
C ALA A 24 8.09 6.27 -8.34
N TRP A 25 7.13 7.15 -8.02
CA TRP A 25 7.00 7.80 -6.71
C TRP A 25 6.74 6.83 -5.57
N SER A 26 6.05 5.71 -5.84
CA SER A 26 5.85 4.65 -4.85
C SER A 26 7.05 3.73 -4.65
N ILE A 27 8.04 3.75 -5.55
CA ILE A 27 9.25 2.91 -5.47
C ILE A 27 10.45 3.69 -4.92
N PHE A 28 10.50 5.02 -5.15
CA PHE A 28 11.60 5.89 -4.69
C PHE A 28 11.92 5.77 -3.18
N PRO A 29 10.96 5.75 -2.25
CA PRO A 29 11.29 5.63 -0.82
C PRO A 29 12.03 4.33 -0.50
N GLY A 30 11.61 3.21 -1.11
CA GLY A 30 12.28 1.92 -0.96
C GLY A 30 13.66 1.91 -1.58
N ALA A 31 13.80 2.42 -2.81
CA ALA A 31 15.08 2.50 -3.51
C ALA A 31 16.09 3.40 -2.78
N ILE A 32 15.66 4.55 -2.26
CA ILE A 32 16.50 5.45 -1.45
C ILE A 32 16.96 4.75 -0.18
N THR A 33 16.04 4.06 0.51
CA THR A 33 16.37 3.32 1.75
C THR A 33 17.38 2.21 1.46
N ALA A 34 17.22 1.49 0.35
CA ALA A 34 18.16 0.46 -0.08
C ALA A 34 19.55 1.05 -0.40
N GLY A 35 19.61 2.18 -1.12
CA GLY A 35 20.87 2.86 -1.42
C GLY A 35 21.58 3.43 -0.19
N ILE A 36 20.85 3.79 0.88
CA ILE A 36 21.44 4.17 2.16
C ILE A 36 22.00 2.95 2.88
N LEU A 37 21.24 1.85 2.94
CA LEU A 37 21.64 0.60 3.59
C LEU A 37 22.83 -0.06 2.90
N GLU A 38 22.96 0.07 1.58
CA GLU A 38 24.09 -0.46 0.80
C GLU A 38 25.45 0.08 1.28
N LYS A 39 25.48 1.26 1.91
CA LYS A 39 26.70 1.81 2.52
C LYS A 39 27.22 0.98 3.70
N PHE A 40 26.38 0.13 4.28
CA PHE A 40 26.66 -0.63 5.49
C PHE A 40 26.62 -2.15 5.29
N ILE A 41 25.84 -2.63 4.32
CA ILE A 41 25.65 -4.05 4.02
C ILE A 41 25.65 -4.29 2.50
N PRO A 42 25.91 -5.53 2.03
CA PRO A 42 25.88 -5.83 0.59
C PRO A 42 24.55 -5.45 -0.06
N CYS A 43 24.60 -4.95 -1.31
CA CYS A 43 23.43 -4.51 -2.08
C CYS A 43 22.28 -5.53 -2.05
N GLU A 44 22.59 -6.81 -2.22
CA GLU A 44 21.61 -7.89 -2.25
C GLU A 44 20.84 -8.00 -0.92
N SER A 45 21.58 -7.93 0.19
CA SER A 45 21.02 -7.97 1.55
C SER A 45 20.23 -6.70 1.86
N SER A 46 20.70 -5.55 1.37
CA SER A 46 20.00 -4.27 1.51
C SER A 46 18.62 -4.27 0.86
N ILE A 47 18.55 -4.67 -0.41
CA ILE A 47 17.29 -4.73 -1.16
C ILE A 47 16.33 -5.76 -0.55
N LEU A 48 16.83 -6.94 -0.19
CA LEU A 48 16.02 -7.96 0.47
C LEU A 48 15.46 -7.45 1.81
N MET A 49 16.31 -6.80 2.62
CA MET A 49 15.89 -6.24 3.91
C MET A 49 14.81 -5.17 3.72
N VAL A 50 14.95 -4.28 2.74
CA VAL A 50 13.92 -3.27 2.42
C VAL A 50 12.61 -3.93 2.00
N GLY A 51 12.66 -4.95 1.15
CA GLY A 51 11.46 -5.68 0.72
C GLY A 51 10.74 -6.33 1.90
N ILE A 52 11.47 -7.07 2.75
CA ILE A 52 10.90 -7.74 3.93
C ILE A 52 10.34 -6.69 4.91
N MET A 53 11.08 -5.62 5.19
CA MET A 53 10.63 -4.57 6.10
C MET A 53 9.38 -3.86 5.56
N ALA A 54 9.32 -3.56 4.26
CA ALA A 54 8.14 -2.98 3.64
C ALA A 54 6.91 -3.89 3.83
N PHE A 55 7.06 -5.20 3.61
CA PHE A 55 6.00 -6.17 3.83
C PHE A 55 5.54 -6.23 5.30
N LEU A 56 6.47 -6.32 6.25
CA LEU A 56 6.17 -6.37 7.68
C LEU A 56 5.48 -5.08 8.16
N ILE A 57 5.98 -3.91 7.75
CA ILE A 57 5.37 -2.62 8.06
C ILE A 57 3.97 -2.55 7.45
N SER A 58 3.75 -3.08 6.25
CA SER A 58 2.43 -3.16 5.61
C SER A 58 1.43 -3.93 6.49
N ILE A 59 1.82 -5.10 7.00
CA ILE A 59 0.98 -5.92 7.89
C ILE A 59 0.68 -5.16 9.19
N ILE A 60 1.71 -4.64 9.85
CA ILE A 60 1.57 -3.90 11.12
C ILE A 60 0.62 -2.71 10.93
N TYR A 61 0.80 -1.95 9.86
CA TYR A 61 -0.01 -0.78 9.57
C TYR A 61 -1.48 -1.15 9.27
N ALA A 62 -1.73 -2.27 8.59
CA ALA A 62 -3.08 -2.80 8.37
C ALA A 62 -3.77 -3.20 9.69
N ILE A 63 -3.06 -3.88 10.59
CA ILE A 63 -3.57 -4.28 11.91
C ILE A 63 -3.85 -3.05 12.77
N ALA A 64 -2.91 -2.09 12.83
CA ALA A 64 -3.09 -0.86 13.59
C ALA A 64 -4.32 -0.06 13.10
N TYR A 65 -4.51 0.00 11.78
CA TYR A 65 -5.66 0.67 11.20
C TYR A 65 -6.99 -0.05 11.50
N TYR A 66 -6.99 -1.39 11.48
CA TYR A 66 -8.13 -2.20 11.91
C TYR A 66 -8.53 -1.92 13.36
N ILE A 67 -7.56 -1.88 14.28
CA ILE A 67 -7.81 -1.54 15.69
C ILE A 67 -8.36 -0.11 15.83
N LYS A 68 -7.81 0.83 15.07
CA LYS A 68 -8.29 2.23 15.07
C LYS A 68 -9.73 2.37 14.58
N ILE A 69 -10.10 1.67 13.50
CA ILE A 69 -11.49 1.59 13.03
C ILE A 69 -12.39 1.06 14.14
N ASN A 70 -11.91 0.08 14.90
CA ASN A 70 -12.69 -0.54 15.97
C ASN A 70 -12.99 0.38 17.15
N GLN A 71 -12.22 1.45 17.32
CA GLN A 71 -12.39 2.45 18.39
C GLN A 71 -13.08 3.73 17.89
N TYR A 72 -13.49 3.77 16.61
CA TYR A 72 -13.98 4.98 15.99
C TYR A 72 -15.44 5.30 16.36
N GLU A 73 -15.66 6.45 16.99
CA GLU A 73 -17.00 7.01 17.24
C GLU A 73 -17.47 7.89 16.06
N SER A 74 -18.74 7.73 15.67
CA SER A 74 -19.34 8.19 14.41
C SER A 74 -19.38 9.71 14.15
N ARG A 75 -18.81 10.54 15.04
CA ARG A 75 -19.00 12.00 15.04
C ARG A 75 -18.24 12.77 13.95
N ASN A 76 -17.24 12.19 13.26
CA ASN A 76 -16.42 12.97 12.31
C ASN A 76 -16.11 12.27 10.97
N LYS A 77 -17.16 12.05 10.17
CA LYS A 77 -17.10 11.30 8.91
C LYS A 77 -16.05 11.81 7.90
N GLU A 78 -15.75 13.10 7.86
CA GLU A 78 -14.79 13.67 6.89
C GLU A 78 -13.33 13.32 7.23
N ASN A 79 -12.96 13.46 8.50
CA ASN A 79 -11.63 13.07 8.97
C ASN A 79 -11.36 11.57 8.78
N PHE A 80 -12.40 10.74 8.90
CA PHE A 80 -12.29 9.31 8.61
C PHE A 80 -11.96 9.03 7.14
N LYS A 81 -12.56 9.76 6.18
CA LYS A 81 -12.25 9.60 4.75
C LYS A 81 -10.80 9.94 4.43
N ALA A 82 -10.31 11.06 4.97
CA ALA A 82 -8.93 11.48 4.77
C ALA A 82 -7.95 10.44 5.33
N GLN A 83 -8.22 9.92 6.54
CA GLN A 83 -7.40 8.89 7.16
C GLN A 83 -7.41 7.57 6.38
N PHE A 84 -8.56 7.16 5.82
CA PHE A 84 -8.65 5.97 4.97
C PHE A 84 -7.86 6.13 3.67
N ARG A 85 -7.96 7.28 3.00
CA ARG A 85 -7.17 7.56 1.79
C ARG A 85 -5.67 7.54 2.08
N PHE A 86 -5.25 8.15 3.18
CA PHE A 86 -3.85 8.13 3.61
C PHE A 86 -3.38 6.70 3.94
N PHE A 87 -4.25 5.91 4.58
CA PHE A 87 -3.98 4.50 4.83
C PHE A 87 -3.75 3.72 3.52
N CYS A 88 -4.67 3.83 2.56
CA CYS A 88 -4.55 3.17 1.26
C CYS A 88 -3.30 3.61 0.50
N LEU A 89 -2.94 4.90 0.56
CA LEU A 89 -1.73 5.42 -0.07
C LEU A 89 -0.45 4.79 0.52
N ASN A 90 -0.33 4.76 1.84
CA ASN A 90 0.85 4.18 2.49
C ASN A 90 0.95 2.68 2.24
N GLN A 91 -0.18 1.97 2.30
CA GLN A 91 -0.24 0.55 1.94
C GLN A 91 0.17 0.33 0.49
N TYR A 92 -0.28 1.18 -0.44
CA TYR A 92 0.12 1.09 -1.84
C TYR A 92 1.64 1.22 -2.00
N ILE A 93 2.27 2.19 -1.35
CA ILE A 93 3.73 2.39 -1.40
C ILE A 93 4.47 1.17 -0.87
N LEU A 94 4.06 0.64 0.28
CA LEU A 94 4.71 -0.51 0.94
C LEU A 94 4.56 -1.79 0.10
N ILE A 95 3.34 -2.09 -0.34
CA ILE A 95 3.05 -3.26 -1.17
C ILE A 95 3.74 -3.15 -2.53
N ASN A 96 3.70 -1.98 -3.18
CA ASN A 96 4.35 -1.78 -4.47
C ASN A 96 5.87 -1.93 -4.36
N THR A 97 6.48 -1.41 -3.29
CA THR A 97 7.92 -1.59 -3.02
C THR A 97 8.27 -3.08 -2.87
N TYR A 98 7.49 -3.82 -2.08
CA TYR A 98 7.70 -5.25 -1.90
C TYR A 98 7.51 -6.06 -3.20
N LEU A 99 6.44 -5.79 -3.94
CA LEU A 99 6.15 -6.46 -5.22
C LEU A 99 7.20 -6.16 -6.27
N PHE A 100 7.67 -4.90 -6.36
CA PHE A 100 8.74 -4.51 -7.26
C PHE A 100 10.00 -5.34 -7.01
N ILE A 101 10.45 -5.42 -5.75
CA ILE A 101 11.64 -6.21 -5.36
C ILE A 101 11.42 -7.70 -5.66
N SER A 102 10.20 -8.20 -5.45
CA SER A 102 9.86 -9.61 -5.68
C SER A 102 9.80 -9.97 -7.17
N ILE A 103 9.35 -9.05 -8.05
CA ILE A 103 9.21 -9.26 -9.49
C ILE A 103 10.53 -9.05 -10.22
N VAL A 104 11.25 -7.96 -9.91
CA VAL A 104 12.54 -7.67 -10.54
C VAL A 104 13.61 -8.64 -10.06
N GLY A 105 13.53 -9.05 -8.79
CA GLY A 105 14.54 -9.88 -8.15
C GLY A 105 15.76 -9.06 -7.72
N ILE A 106 16.45 -9.57 -6.70
CA ILE A 106 17.56 -8.88 -6.04
C ILE A 106 18.72 -8.63 -7.01
N ASN A 107 19.03 -9.61 -7.86
CA ASN A 107 20.17 -9.54 -8.78
C ASN A 107 19.99 -8.44 -9.83
N ASN A 108 18.79 -8.32 -10.41
CA ASN A 108 18.53 -7.30 -11.44
C ASN A 108 18.55 -5.88 -10.87
N CYS A 109 18.17 -5.71 -9.60
CA CYS A 109 18.24 -4.43 -8.90
C CYS A 109 19.69 -3.99 -8.59
N CYS A 110 20.61 -4.93 -8.28
CA CYS A 110 22.00 -4.62 -7.98
C CYS A 110 22.90 -4.48 -9.22
N TYR A 111 22.65 -5.32 -10.23
CA TYR A 111 23.55 -5.44 -11.38
C TYR A 111 23.03 -4.73 -12.63
N GLY A 112 21.83 -4.14 -12.56
CA GLY A 112 21.30 -3.24 -13.56
C GLY A 112 20.92 -3.96 -14.86
N ASP A 113 19.71 -4.52 -14.89
CA ASP A 113 19.17 -5.14 -16.10
C ASP A 113 17.86 -4.48 -16.55
N GLY A 114 17.57 -4.54 -17.86
CA GLY A 114 16.39 -3.92 -18.48
C GLY A 114 15.05 -4.44 -17.94
N GLN A 115 15.07 -5.55 -17.20
CA GLN A 115 13.94 -6.13 -16.48
C GLN A 115 13.39 -5.23 -15.37
N THR A 116 14.19 -4.25 -14.91
CA THR A 116 13.76 -3.24 -13.93
C THR A 116 12.55 -2.44 -14.43
N ALA A 117 12.52 -2.10 -15.72
CA ALA A 117 11.39 -1.38 -16.32
C ALA A 117 10.10 -2.21 -16.30
N PHE A 118 10.19 -3.51 -16.58
CA PHE A 118 9.05 -4.42 -16.48
C PHE A 118 8.54 -4.53 -15.04
N GLY A 119 9.45 -4.59 -14.06
CA GLY A 119 9.10 -4.54 -12.65
C GLY A 119 8.25 -3.34 -12.28
N VAL A 120 8.67 -2.14 -12.67
CA VAL A 120 7.93 -0.89 -12.41
C VAL A 120 6.54 -0.90 -13.07
N ILE A 121 6.44 -1.42 -14.30
CA ILE A 121 5.19 -1.47 -15.07
C ILE A 121 4.19 -2.45 -14.44
N PHE A 122 4.64 -3.62 -13.96
CA PHE A 122 3.76 -4.65 -13.41
C PHE A 122 3.46 -4.49 -11.92
N SER A 123 4.42 -4.00 -11.12
CA SER A 123 4.26 -3.93 -9.67
C SER A 123 3.17 -2.93 -9.24
N GLY A 124 3.05 -1.80 -9.95
CA GLY A 124 2.03 -0.78 -9.69
C GLY A 124 0.60 -1.33 -9.82
N PRO A 125 0.19 -1.86 -10.98
CA PRO A 125 -1.12 -2.47 -11.16
C PRO A 125 -1.42 -3.61 -10.17
N LEU A 126 -0.44 -4.45 -9.85
CA LEU A 126 -0.62 -5.52 -8.86
C LEU A 126 -0.85 -4.96 -7.46
N ALA A 127 -0.08 -3.95 -7.05
CA ALA A 127 -0.30 -3.25 -5.79
C ALA A 127 -1.69 -2.60 -5.76
N SER A 128 -2.13 -1.99 -6.86
CA SER A 128 -3.48 -1.41 -6.97
C SER A 128 -4.59 -2.44 -6.73
N ILE A 129 -4.46 -3.65 -7.30
CA ILE A 129 -5.41 -4.75 -7.10
C ILE A 129 -5.42 -5.19 -5.62
N MET A 130 -4.25 -5.33 -5.00
CA MET A 130 -4.15 -5.69 -3.58
C MET A 130 -4.81 -4.64 -2.67
N ILE A 131 -4.59 -3.36 -2.94
CA ILE A 131 -5.22 -2.26 -2.19
C ILE A 131 -6.73 -2.22 -2.41
N PHE A 132 -7.18 -2.51 -3.62
CA PHE A 132 -8.61 -2.63 -3.90
C PHE A 132 -9.26 -3.73 -3.05
N ILE A 133 -8.66 -4.92 -3.00
CA ILE A 133 -9.13 -6.04 -2.17
C ILE A 133 -9.13 -5.65 -0.68
N LEU A 134 -8.05 -5.07 -0.18
CA LEU A 134 -7.94 -4.57 1.19
C LEU A 134 -9.03 -3.54 1.51
N GLY A 135 -9.24 -2.57 0.61
CA GLY A 135 -10.26 -1.54 0.78
C GLY A 135 -11.67 -2.11 0.85
N VAL A 136 -11.98 -3.11 0.02
CA VAL A 136 -13.28 -3.83 0.07
C VAL A 136 -13.45 -4.57 1.39
N ILE A 137 -12.42 -5.28 1.87
CA ILE A 137 -12.46 -5.99 3.16
C ILE A 137 -12.76 -5.00 4.30
N PHE A 138 -12.06 -3.87 4.36
CA PHE A 138 -12.30 -2.86 5.38
C PHE A 138 -13.69 -2.22 5.28
N ASP A 139 -14.21 -1.99 4.07
CA ASP A 139 -15.56 -1.46 3.86
C ASP A 139 -16.63 -2.44 4.36
N LEU A 140 -16.46 -3.75 4.11
CA LEU A 140 -17.36 -4.79 4.62
C LEU A 140 -17.37 -4.85 6.16
N VAL A 141 -16.20 -4.77 6.79
CA VAL A 141 -16.06 -4.72 8.25
C VAL A 141 -16.75 -3.48 8.81
N PHE A 142 -16.56 -2.32 8.19
CA PHE A 142 -17.13 -1.06 8.64
C PHE A 142 -18.67 -1.04 8.54
N ARG A 143 -19.22 -1.57 7.45
CA ARG A 143 -20.68 -1.68 7.28
C ARG A 143 -21.32 -2.61 8.27
N LYS A 144 -20.70 -3.76 8.54
CA LYS A 144 -21.23 -4.72 9.53
C LYS A 144 -21.38 -4.08 10.91
N ARG A 145 -20.48 -3.15 11.28
CA ARG A 145 -20.59 -2.39 12.52
C ARG A 145 -21.70 -1.35 12.53
N LEU A 146 -21.88 -0.60 11.43
CA LEU A 146 -22.92 0.43 11.37
C LEU A 146 -24.35 -0.13 11.31
N SER A 147 -24.50 -1.43 11.04
CA SER A 147 -25.78 -2.13 11.00
C SER A 147 -26.19 -2.78 12.33
N ASN A 148 -25.27 -2.86 13.30
CA ASN A 148 -25.52 -3.36 14.66
C ASN A 148 -25.64 -2.18 15.62
#